data_AF-W0SL69-F1
#
_entry.id   AF-W0SL69-F1
#
_cell.length_a   1.000
_cell.length_b   1.000
_cell.length_c   1.000
_cell.angle_alpha   90.00
_cell.angle_beta   90.00
_cell.angle_gamma   90.00
#
_symmetry.space_group_name_H-M   'P 1'
#
loop_
_entity.id
_entity.type
_entity.pdbx_description
1 polymer ?
#
loop_
_entity_poly.entity_id
_entity_poly.type
_entity_poly.pdbx_seq_one_letter_code
_entity_poly.pdbx_strand_id
1 'polypeptide(L)'
;MRIHETIASLRAARRRDGRVALVPTMGNLHDGHIALMTQARDNADQVIATIFVNRLQFRPGEDFEKYPRTFVADCERLAAAGVDDLFAPQEAEMYPQPQTYQVEPPPEQAGILDGEFRPGHFRGVATVVMKLFQIAQPDVALFGKKDYQQLMVIRNMVREFNLPIDIIGGETVRAADGLALSSRNGYLSAAERAEAPHLFRVLTKVVEAVRAGGRNLTLLEQGAISELQASGWITDYVALRKKLDLQLPSAHDSGLVVLAAARLGSTRLIDNLEV
;
A
#
# COMPACT_ATOMS: atom_id res chain seq x y z
N MET A 1 21.05 1.30 -12.77
CA MET A 1 20.05 0.27 -12.46
C MET A 1 20.19 -0.90 -13.44
N ARG A 2 20.27 -2.14 -12.94
CA ARG A 2 20.18 -3.38 -13.75
C ARG A 2 18.75 -3.90 -13.70
N ILE A 3 18.28 -4.54 -14.77
CA ILE A 3 16.92 -5.09 -14.86
C ILE A 3 16.99 -6.61 -14.90
N HIS A 4 16.16 -7.26 -14.06
CA HIS A 4 16.09 -8.70 -13.88
C HIS A 4 14.67 -9.19 -14.19
N GLU A 5 14.52 -10.00 -15.23
CA GLU A 5 13.23 -10.60 -15.60
C GLU A 5 13.04 -12.00 -15.01
N THR A 6 14.11 -12.61 -14.49
CA THR A 6 14.09 -13.97 -13.92
C THR A 6 14.53 -13.97 -12.45
N ILE A 7 13.96 -14.88 -11.66
CA ILE A 7 14.32 -15.13 -10.27
C ILE A 7 15.80 -15.48 -10.15
N ALA A 8 16.31 -16.29 -11.08
CA ALA A 8 17.72 -16.68 -11.11
C ALA A 8 18.64 -15.46 -11.27
N SER A 9 18.32 -14.55 -12.19
CA SER A 9 19.11 -13.32 -12.41
C SER A 9 19.12 -12.40 -11.19
N LEU A 10 17.95 -12.20 -10.54
CA LEU A 10 17.88 -11.36 -9.34
C LEU A 10 18.69 -11.98 -8.18
N ARG A 11 18.55 -13.29 -7.96
CA ARG A 11 19.29 -14.01 -6.90
C ARG A 11 20.81 -13.94 -7.11
N ALA A 12 21.27 -13.99 -8.36
CA ALA A 12 22.67 -13.81 -8.69
C ALA A 12 23.17 -12.38 -8.44
N ALA A 13 22.29 -11.38 -8.60
CA ALA A 13 22.62 -9.97 -8.42
C ALA A 13 22.49 -9.47 -6.97
N ARG A 14 21.78 -10.19 -6.09
CA ARG A 14 21.68 -9.87 -4.67
C ARG A 14 23.08 -9.88 -4.04
N ARG A 15 23.50 -8.76 -3.46
CA ARG A 15 24.73 -8.67 -2.67
C ARG A 15 24.69 -9.69 -1.55
N ARG A 16 25.81 -10.32 -1.21
CA ARG A 16 25.92 -11.21 -0.04
C ARG A 16 26.42 -10.47 1.20
N ASP A 17 27.25 -9.47 0.98
CA ASP A 17 27.77 -8.58 2.01
C ASP A 17 27.05 -7.23 1.98
N GLY A 18 26.71 -6.69 3.15
CA GLY A 18 25.94 -5.45 3.29
C GLY A 18 24.43 -5.68 3.39
N ARG A 19 23.70 -4.60 3.68
CA ARG A 19 22.23 -4.61 3.82
C ARG A 19 21.56 -4.42 2.46
N VAL A 20 20.47 -5.16 2.25
CA VAL A 20 19.63 -5.10 1.05
C VAL A 20 18.24 -4.58 1.42
N ALA A 21 17.79 -3.51 0.76
CA ALA A 21 16.44 -3.00 0.86
C ALA A 21 15.59 -3.49 -0.31
N LEU A 22 14.35 -3.88 -0.03
CA LEU A 22 13.34 -4.21 -1.03
C LEU A 22 12.19 -3.20 -0.99
N VAL A 23 11.79 -2.70 -2.16
CA VAL A 23 10.59 -1.86 -2.30
C VAL A 23 9.66 -2.50 -3.34
N PRO A 24 8.67 -3.30 -2.90
CA PRO A 24 7.72 -3.92 -3.81
C PRO A 24 6.74 -2.92 -4.41
N THR A 25 6.56 -2.94 -5.74
CA THR A 25 5.55 -2.11 -6.43
C THR A 25 4.84 -2.88 -7.54
N MET A 26 3.73 -2.32 -8.03
CA MET A 26 3.03 -2.80 -9.23
C MET A 26 3.34 -1.97 -10.48
N GLY A 27 4.32 -1.06 -10.44
CA GLY A 27 4.61 -0.12 -11.53
C GLY A 27 3.70 1.11 -11.57
N ASN A 28 3.74 1.84 -12.69
CA ASN A 28 3.10 3.15 -12.87
C ASN A 28 3.46 4.13 -11.75
N LEU A 29 4.75 4.39 -11.65
CA LEU A 29 5.37 5.02 -10.49
C LEU A 29 5.06 6.51 -10.42
N HIS A 30 4.81 6.98 -9.20
CA HIS A 30 4.62 8.39 -8.84
C HIS A 30 5.56 8.75 -7.68
N ASP A 31 5.56 10.00 -7.23
CA ASP A 31 6.53 10.51 -6.25
C ASP A 31 6.46 9.77 -4.91
N GLY A 32 5.28 9.26 -4.54
CA GLY A 32 5.12 8.34 -3.39
C GLY A 32 6.00 7.09 -3.47
N HIS A 33 6.15 6.47 -4.64
CA HIS A 33 7.05 5.33 -4.79
C HIS A 33 8.51 5.76 -4.74
N ILE A 34 8.84 6.90 -5.37
CA ILE A 34 10.22 7.42 -5.40
C ILE A 34 10.71 7.82 -4.01
N ALA A 35 9.83 8.35 -3.18
CA ALA A 35 10.12 8.62 -1.77
C ALA A 35 10.51 7.33 -1.02
N LEU A 36 9.81 6.22 -1.25
CA LEU A 36 10.19 4.92 -0.68
C LEU A 36 11.57 4.45 -1.16
N MET A 37 11.88 4.60 -2.46
CA MET A 37 13.20 4.23 -3.00
C MET A 37 14.32 5.07 -2.38
N THR A 38 14.07 6.37 -2.19
CA THR A 38 15.02 7.30 -1.57
C THR A 38 15.25 6.91 -0.09
N GLN A 39 14.17 6.66 0.66
CA GLN A 39 14.25 6.20 2.04
C GLN A 39 14.93 4.83 2.17
N ALA A 40 14.76 3.95 1.17
CA ALA A 40 15.39 2.63 1.15
C ALA A 40 16.93 2.74 1.14
N ARG A 41 17.47 3.73 0.41
CA ARG A 41 18.92 3.98 0.34
C ARG A 41 19.52 4.31 1.70
N ASP A 42 18.81 5.04 2.54
CA ASP A 42 19.28 5.39 3.89
C ASP A 42 19.38 4.17 4.83
N ASN A 43 18.78 3.04 4.43
CA ASN A 43 18.70 1.83 5.25
C ASN A 43 19.49 0.64 4.66
N ALA A 44 20.07 0.77 3.46
CA ALA A 44 20.71 -0.35 2.76
C ALA A 44 21.77 0.05 1.73
N ASP A 45 22.74 -0.84 1.54
CA ASP A 45 23.81 -0.73 0.55
C ASP A 45 23.34 -1.08 -0.87
N GLN A 46 22.31 -1.92 -0.98
CA GLN A 46 21.63 -2.26 -2.24
C GLN A 46 20.14 -1.98 -2.12
N VAL A 47 19.58 -1.26 -3.10
CA VAL A 47 18.14 -1.03 -3.24
C VAL A 47 17.61 -1.84 -4.42
N ILE A 48 16.70 -2.77 -4.11
CA ILE A 48 15.98 -3.58 -5.08
C ILE A 48 14.53 -3.07 -5.15
N ALA A 49 14.10 -2.64 -6.33
CA ALA A 49 12.70 -2.36 -6.62
C ALA A 49 12.05 -3.56 -7.31
N THR A 50 10.74 -3.75 -7.14
CA THR A 50 9.98 -4.68 -8.00
C THR A 50 8.90 -3.95 -8.77
N ILE A 51 8.65 -4.39 -10.01
CA ILE A 51 7.44 -4.04 -10.78
C ILE A 51 6.75 -5.33 -11.17
N PHE A 52 5.64 -5.63 -10.50
CA PHE A 52 4.83 -6.80 -10.81
C PHE A 52 3.36 -6.56 -10.48
N VAL A 53 2.50 -6.53 -11.50
CA VAL A 53 1.04 -6.44 -11.33
C VAL A 53 0.52 -7.83 -10.94
N ASN A 54 0.40 -8.06 -9.64
CA ASN A 54 0.04 -9.38 -9.10
C ASN A 54 -1.44 -9.72 -9.32
N ARG A 55 -1.77 -10.66 -10.20
CA ARG A 55 -3.17 -11.07 -10.45
C ARG A 55 -3.92 -11.56 -9.20
N LEU A 56 -3.24 -12.21 -8.26
CA LEU A 56 -3.88 -12.84 -7.10
C LEU A 56 -4.55 -11.84 -6.14
N GLN A 57 -4.16 -10.57 -6.18
CA GLN A 57 -4.74 -9.54 -5.31
C GLN A 57 -5.85 -8.73 -6.00
N PHE A 58 -6.26 -9.13 -7.21
CA PHE A 58 -7.39 -8.55 -7.93
C PHE A 58 -8.53 -9.56 -7.99
N ARG A 59 -9.76 -9.10 -7.75
CA ARG A 59 -10.95 -9.93 -7.96
C ARG A 59 -11.39 -9.94 -9.44
N PRO A 60 -12.17 -10.94 -9.87
CA PRO A 60 -12.89 -10.86 -11.15
C PRO A 60 -13.69 -9.56 -11.25
N GLY A 61 -13.48 -8.80 -12.33
CA GLY A 61 -14.14 -7.50 -12.56
C GLY A 61 -13.46 -6.29 -11.92
N GLU A 62 -12.39 -6.46 -11.12
CA GLU A 62 -11.53 -5.33 -10.73
C GLU A 62 -10.64 -4.87 -11.91
N ASP A 63 -9.80 -3.86 -11.67
CA ASP A 63 -9.07 -3.14 -12.69
C ASP A 63 -7.79 -3.83 -13.19
N PHE A 64 -7.63 -5.14 -13.03
CA PHE A 64 -6.39 -5.85 -13.41
C PHE A 64 -5.98 -5.63 -14.88
N GLU A 65 -6.92 -5.79 -15.80
CA GLU A 65 -6.66 -5.63 -17.24
C GLU A 65 -6.41 -4.16 -17.62
N LYS A 66 -7.03 -3.23 -16.87
CA LYS A 66 -6.92 -1.77 -17.08
C LYS A 66 -5.78 -1.13 -16.29
N TYR A 67 -5.10 -1.87 -15.43
CA TYR A 67 -4.06 -1.33 -14.55
C TYR A 67 -2.94 -0.71 -15.42
N PRO A 68 -2.54 0.54 -15.16
CA PRO A 68 -1.58 1.24 -16.00
C PRO A 68 -0.21 0.56 -15.95
N ARG A 69 0.42 0.42 -17.11
CA ARG A 69 1.75 -0.19 -17.27
C ARG A 69 2.63 0.76 -18.07
N THR A 70 3.55 1.45 -17.40
CA THR A 70 4.39 2.52 -17.98
C THR A 70 5.88 2.21 -17.81
N PHE A 71 6.27 0.99 -18.21
CA PHE A 71 7.56 0.39 -17.86
C PHE A 71 8.78 1.28 -18.17
N VAL A 72 8.82 1.93 -19.34
CA VAL A 72 9.93 2.82 -19.72
C VAL A 72 10.04 4.01 -18.78
N ALA A 73 8.94 4.72 -18.54
CA ALA A 73 8.90 5.85 -17.61
C ALA A 73 9.21 5.43 -16.17
N ASP A 74 8.75 4.24 -15.75
CA ASP A 74 9.07 3.69 -14.45
C ASP A 74 10.58 3.45 -14.30
N CYS A 75 11.23 2.88 -15.33
CA CYS A 75 12.67 2.63 -15.33
C CYS A 75 13.49 3.92 -15.24
N GLU A 76 13.11 4.97 -15.98
CA GLU A 76 13.77 6.29 -15.92
C GLU A 76 13.72 6.86 -14.50
N ARG A 77 12.54 6.81 -13.86
CA ARG A 77 12.36 7.31 -12.49
C ARG A 77 13.14 6.51 -11.46
N LEU A 78 13.15 5.17 -11.57
CA LEU A 78 13.92 4.30 -10.66
C LEU A 78 15.43 4.53 -10.80
N ALA A 79 15.92 4.67 -12.04
CA ALA A 79 17.33 4.96 -12.29
C ALA A 79 17.73 6.32 -11.69
N ALA A 80 16.89 7.35 -11.86
CA ALA A 80 17.11 8.67 -11.26
C ALA A 80 17.06 8.64 -9.72
N ALA A 81 16.25 7.75 -9.13
CA ALA A 81 16.17 7.55 -7.68
C ALA A 81 17.33 6.74 -7.08
N GLY A 82 18.29 6.29 -7.90
CA GLY A 82 19.46 5.53 -7.41
C GLY A 82 19.16 4.08 -7.06
N VAL A 83 18.16 3.46 -7.70
CA VAL A 83 17.88 2.03 -7.56
C VAL A 83 18.96 1.21 -8.26
N ASP A 84 19.50 0.20 -7.58
CA ASP A 84 20.55 -0.66 -8.11
C ASP A 84 19.98 -1.70 -9.07
N ASP A 85 18.91 -2.36 -8.65
CA ASP A 85 18.31 -3.50 -9.33
C ASP A 85 16.79 -3.40 -9.38
N LEU A 86 16.22 -3.59 -10.57
CA LEU A 86 14.79 -3.71 -10.79
C LEU A 86 14.47 -5.17 -11.11
N PHE A 87 13.63 -5.80 -10.29
CA PHE A 87 13.01 -7.08 -10.60
C PHE A 87 11.65 -6.86 -11.28
N ALA A 88 11.57 -7.16 -12.57
CA ALA A 88 10.37 -6.98 -13.39
C ALA A 88 10.00 -8.29 -14.11
N PRO A 89 9.55 -9.31 -13.36
CA PRO A 89 9.26 -10.62 -13.93
C PRO A 89 7.96 -10.61 -14.73
N GLN A 90 7.89 -11.51 -15.72
CA GLN A 90 6.63 -11.90 -16.35
C GLN A 90 5.77 -12.75 -15.40
N GLU A 91 4.46 -12.84 -15.68
CA GLU A 91 3.54 -13.65 -14.85
C GLU A 91 3.96 -15.13 -14.79
N ALA A 92 4.43 -15.70 -15.91
CA ALA A 92 4.89 -17.08 -15.98
C ALA A 92 6.15 -17.36 -15.15
N GLU A 93 6.98 -16.34 -14.87
CA GLU A 93 8.14 -16.49 -13.98
C GLU A 93 7.69 -16.56 -12.51
N MET A 94 6.73 -15.71 -12.12
CA MET A 94 6.20 -15.72 -10.75
C MET A 94 5.25 -16.90 -10.50
N TYR A 95 4.48 -17.28 -11.51
CA TYR A 95 3.43 -18.30 -11.47
C TYR A 95 3.55 -19.25 -12.68
N PRO A 96 4.58 -20.11 -12.73
CA PRO A 96 4.76 -21.08 -13.83
C PRO A 96 3.64 -22.12 -13.89
N GLN A 97 2.88 -22.24 -12.80
CA GLN A 97 1.67 -23.02 -12.66
C GLN A 97 0.68 -22.24 -11.79
N PRO A 98 -0.63 -22.58 -11.80
CA PRO A 98 -1.60 -21.95 -10.92
C PRO A 98 -1.16 -21.97 -9.45
N GLN A 99 -1.21 -20.81 -8.79
CA GLN A 99 -0.76 -20.66 -7.40
C GLN A 99 -1.78 -21.25 -6.42
N THR A 100 -1.50 -22.45 -5.90
CA THR A 100 -2.37 -23.15 -4.93
C THR A 100 -1.89 -23.01 -3.49
N TYR A 101 -0.59 -22.84 -3.25
CA TYR A 101 -0.04 -22.53 -1.93
C TYR A 101 -0.16 -21.03 -1.67
N GLN A 102 -0.81 -20.66 -0.58
CA GLN A 102 -1.16 -19.27 -0.29
C GLN A 102 -0.84 -18.96 1.17
N VAL A 103 -0.48 -17.70 1.44
CA VAL A 103 -0.40 -17.17 2.79
C VAL A 103 -1.75 -16.52 3.08
N GLU A 104 -2.48 -17.07 4.05
CA GLU A 104 -3.79 -16.57 4.48
C GLU A 104 -3.60 -15.76 5.78
N PRO A 105 -3.78 -14.42 5.74
CA PRO A 105 -3.77 -13.63 6.97
C PRO A 105 -5.00 -13.94 7.83
N PRO A 106 -4.93 -13.74 9.16
CA PRO A 106 -6.05 -13.99 10.05
C PRO A 106 -7.31 -13.16 9.69
N PRO A 107 -8.54 -13.70 9.83
CA PRO A 107 -9.78 -12.99 9.51
C PRO A 107 -9.95 -11.65 10.26
N GLU A 108 -9.47 -11.55 11.49
CA GLU A 108 -9.50 -10.31 12.29
C GLU A 108 -8.65 -9.18 11.69
N GLN A 109 -7.71 -9.50 10.79
CA GLN A 109 -6.86 -8.56 10.07
C GLN A 109 -7.35 -8.35 8.63
N ALA A 110 -7.69 -9.43 7.92
CA ALA A 110 -8.01 -9.41 6.49
C ALA A 110 -9.51 -9.41 6.16
N GLY A 111 -10.39 -9.56 7.16
CA GLY A 111 -11.85 -9.54 7.01
C GLY A 111 -12.50 -8.22 7.44
N ILE A 112 -11.71 -7.21 7.80
CA ILE A 112 -12.18 -5.87 8.22
C ILE A 112 -11.78 -4.82 7.18
N LEU A 113 -12.43 -3.64 7.21
CA LEU A 113 -12.05 -2.48 6.39
C LEU A 113 -11.93 -2.86 4.90
N ASP A 114 -10.80 -2.57 4.24
CA ASP A 114 -10.62 -2.94 2.83
C ASP A 114 -10.79 -4.45 2.58
N GLY A 115 -10.51 -5.28 3.57
CA GLY A 115 -10.68 -6.74 3.48
C GLY A 115 -12.13 -7.17 3.32
N GLU A 116 -13.05 -6.49 3.99
CA GLU A 116 -14.50 -6.69 3.86
C GLU A 116 -14.99 -6.32 2.45
N PHE A 117 -14.50 -5.18 1.94
CA PHE A 117 -14.85 -4.70 0.59
C PHE A 117 -14.03 -5.36 -0.51
N ARG A 118 -13.03 -6.18 -0.18
CA ARG A 118 -12.07 -6.87 -1.09
C ARG A 118 -11.68 -8.28 -0.58
N PRO A 119 -12.58 -9.27 -0.31
CA PRO A 119 -12.15 -10.61 0.10
C PRO A 119 -11.19 -11.26 -0.87
N GLY A 120 -10.20 -11.94 -0.31
CA GLY A 120 -9.07 -12.53 -1.01
C GLY A 120 -7.94 -11.54 -1.33
N HIS A 121 -8.15 -10.22 -1.26
CA HIS A 121 -7.12 -9.23 -1.60
C HIS A 121 -5.85 -9.41 -0.76
N PHE A 122 -5.98 -9.41 0.56
CA PHE A 122 -4.81 -9.51 1.45
C PHE A 122 -4.14 -10.89 1.41
N ARG A 123 -4.86 -11.95 1.05
CA ARG A 123 -4.27 -13.26 0.75
C ARG A 123 -3.37 -13.18 -0.48
N GLY A 124 -3.85 -12.53 -1.55
CA GLY A 124 -3.07 -12.28 -2.76
C GLY A 124 -1.82 -11.44 -2.48
N VAL A 125 -1.97 -10.39 -1.66
CA VAL A 125 -0.86 -9.53 -1.21
C VAL A 125 0.15 -10.31 -0.37
N ALA A 126 -0.27 -10.99 0.69
CA ALA A 126 0.61 -11.75 1.57
C ALA A 126 1.35 -12.86 0.81
N THR A 127 0.66 -13.55 -0.11
CA THR A 127 1.25 -14.59 -0.95
C THR A 127 2.35 -14.05 -1.85
N VAL A 128 2.10 -12.95 -2.59
CA VAL A 128 3.12 -12.39 -3.48
C VAL A 128 4.28 -11.78 -2.72
N VAL A 129 4.02 -11.08 -1.60
CA VAL A 129 5.07 -10.45 -0.79
C VAL A 129 5.96 -11.52 -0.14
N MET A 130 5.38 -12.61 0.38
CA MET A 130 6.16 -13.74 0.87
C MET A 130 7.06 -14.31 -0.23
N LYS A 131 6.55 -14.50 -1.46
CA LYS A 131 7.39 -14.94 -2.59
C LYS A 131 8.52 -13.96 -2.87
N LEU A 132 8.24 -12.66 -2.91
CA LEU A 132 9.26 -11.64 -3.15
C LEU A 132 10.33 -11.62 -2.04
N PHE A 133 9.95 -11.80 -0.78
CA PHE A 133 10.91 -11.96 0.32
C PHE A 133 11.80 -13.19 0.16
N GLN A 134 11.26 -14.32 -0.28
CA GLN A 134 12.04 -15.54 -0.55
C GLN A 134 12.90 -15.46 -1.84
N ILE A 135 12.55 -14.57 -2.76
CA ILE A 135 13.30 -14.33 -3.99
C ILE A 135 14.46 -13.37 -3.73
N ALA A 136 14.17 -12.21 -3.13
CA ALA A 136 15.13 -11.13 -2.95
C ALA A 136 15.95 -11.25 -1.65
N GLN A 137 15.43 -11.95 -0.63
CA GLN A 137 16.04 -12.09 0.70
C GLN A 137 16.57 -10.75 1.26
N PRO A 138 15.69 -9.73 1.40
CA PRO A 138 16.12 -8.42 1.90
C PRO A 138 16.34 -8.44 3.41
N ASP A 139 17.12 -7.47 3.89
CA ASP A 139 17.28 -7.19 5.33
C ASP A 139 16.24 -6.16 5.80
N VAL A 140 15.77 -5.31 4.89
CA VAL A 140 14.74 -4.30 5.14
C VAL A 140 13.77 -4.23 3.97
N ALA A 141 12.48 -4.03 4.21
CA ALA A 141 11.51 -3.80 3.17
C ALA A 141 10.61 -2.59 3.49
N LEU A 142 10.36 -1.76 2.48
CA LEU A 142 9.63 -0.51 2.63
C LEU A 142 8.25 -0.61 1.96
N PHE A 143 7.23 -0.18 2.70
CA PHE A 143 5.85 -0.11 2.24
C PHE A 143 5.26 1.24 2.62
N GLY A 144 4.44 1.83 1.75
CA GLY A 144 3.80 3.11 2.03
C GLY A 144 2.68 2.99 3.07
N LYS A 145 2.62 3.92 4.03
CA LYS A 145 1.51 4.06 5.00
C LYS A 145 0.18 4.38 4.32
N LYS A 146 0.17 4.85 3.07
CA LYS A 146 -1.05 5.04 2.27
C LYS A 146 -1.93 3.78 2.26
N ASP A 147 -1.31 2.61 2.18
CA ASP A 147 -1.98 1.32 2.23
C ASP A 147 -1.81 0.72 3.65
N TYR A 148 -2.35 1.41 4.66
CA TYR A 148 -2.06 1.18 6.09
C TYR A 148 -2.39 -0.25 6.55
N GLN A 149 -3.53 -0.81 6.11
CA GLN A 149 -3.92 -2.18 6.43
C GLN A 149 -2.98 -3.20 5.78
N GLN A 150 -2.49 -2.95 4.56
CA GLN A 150 -1.45 -3.77 3.95
C GLN A 150 -0.17 -3.75 4.78
N LEU A 151 0.30 -2.56 5.19
CA LEU A 151 1.50 -2.43 6.03
C LEU A 151 1.35 -3.22 7.34
N MET A 152 0.19 -3.15 8.00
CA MET A 152 -0.10 -3.94 9.20
C MET A 152 -0.05 -5.46 8.91
N VAL A 153 -0.74 -5.94 7.87
CA VAL A 153 -0.74 -7.35 7.48
C VAL A 153 0.69 -7.86 7.22
N ILE A 154 1.51 -7.10 6.50
CA ILE A 154 2.89 -7.48 6.20
C ILE A 154 3.77 -7.49 7.45
N ARG A 155 3.64 -6.50 8.34
CA ARG A 155 4.37 -6.49 9.64
C ARG A 155 4.04 -7.71 10.49
N ASN A 156 2.76 -8.07 10.56
CA ASN A 156 2.31 -9.24 11.32
C ASN A 156 2.80 -10.54 10.70
N MET A 157 2.72 -10.66 9.37
CA MET A 157 3.26 -11.80 8.64
C MET A 157 4.77 -11.97 8.91
N VAL A 158 5.56 -10.91 8.81
CA VAL A 158 7.01 -10.96 9.08
C VAL A 158 7.30 -11.41 10.51
N ARG A 159 6.60 -10.85 11.48
CA ARG A 159 6.74 -11.19 12.90
C ARG A 159 6.39 -12.65 13.18
N GLU A 160 5.25 -13.14 12.67
CA GLU A 160 4.76 -14.49 12.98
C GLU A 160 5.51 -15.60 12.23
N PHE A 161 6.01 -15.31 11.03
CA PHE A 161 6.88 -16.23 10.30
C PHE A 161 8.36 -16.12 10.71
N ASN A 162 8.70 -15.27 11.69
CA ASN A 162 10.07 -15.01 12.14
C ASN A 162 11.02 -14.64 10.98
N LEU A 163 10.53 -13.85 10.02
CA LEU A 163 11.34 -13.41 8.91
C LEU A 163 12.36 -12.37 9.40
N PRO A 164 13.64 -12.50 9.06
CA PRO A 164 14.68 -11.56 9.49
C PRO A 164 14.66 -10.28 8.62
N ILE A 165 13.52 -9.59 8.59
CA ILE A 165 13.27 -8.44 7.71
C ILE A 165 12.69 -7.29 8.53
N ASP A 166 13.35 -6.14 8.53
CA ASP A 166 12.80 -4.92 9.11
C ASP A 166 11.75 -4.30 8.18
N ILE A 167 10.53 -4.06 8.67
CA ILE A 167 9.45 -3.44 7.88
C ILE A 167 9.28 -1.96 8.21
N ILE A 168 9.74 -1.12 7.28
CA ILE A 168 9.66 0.35 7.39
C ILE A 168 8.43 0.86 6.65
N GLY A 169 7.65 1.70 7.35
CA GLY A 169 6.50 2.39 6.77
C GLY A 169 6.91 3.77 6.29
N GLY A 170 6.85 4.02 4.97
CA GLY A 170 7.09 5.36 4.41
C GLY A 170 5.84 6.23 4.48
N GLU A 171 6.00 7.52 4.77
CA GLU A 171 4.89 8.46 4.88
C GLU A 171 4.12 8.62 3.55
N THR A 172 2.81 8.85 3.65
CA THR A 172 1.96 9.07 2.48
C THR A 172 2.35 10.39 1.80
N VAL A 173 2.89 10.31 0.58
CA VAL A 173 3.15 11.49 -0.25
C VAL A 173 1.85 12.00 -0.86
N ARG A 174 1.66 13.31 -0.80
CA ARG A 174 0.46 14.00 -1.26
C ARG A 174 0.80 15.02 -2.34
N ALA A 175 -0.15 15.27 -3.24
CA ALA A 175 -0.11 16.43 -4.12
C ALA A 175 -0.24 17.74 -3.30
N ALA A 176 0.04 18.88 -3.92
CA ALA A 176 0.00 20.19 -3.25
C ALA A 176 -1.37 20.54 -2.65
N ASP A 177 -2.46 19.96 -3.17
CA ASP A 177 -3.82 20.13 -2.67
C ASP A 177 -4.22 19.12 -1.58
N GLY A 178 -3.32 18.21 -1.20
CA GLY A 178 -3.52 17.21 -0.14
C GLY A 178 -3.97 15.83 -0.63
N LEU A 179 -4.28 15.66 -1.92
CA LEU A 179 -4.65 14.34 -2.46
C LEU A 179 -3.49 13.35 -2.33
N ALA A 180 -3.71 12.21 -1.68
CA ALA A 180 -2.74 11.12 -1.63
C ALA A 180 -2.40 10.63 -3.04
N LEU A 181 -1.10 10.53 -3.36
CA LEU A 181 -0.67 10.09 -4.69
C LEU A 181 -0.97 8.60 -4.88
N SER A 182 -1.58 8.27 -6.02
CA SER A 182 -1.95 6.91 -6.40
C SER A 182 -1.93 6.78 -7.91
N SER A 183 -1.53 5.62 -8.43
CA SER A 183 -1.64 5.30 -9.86
C SER A 183 -3.08 5.43 -10.37
N ARG A 184 -4.06 5.16 -9.50
CA ARG A 184 -5.50 5.27 -9.80
C ARG A 184 -6.02 6.70 -9.90
N ASN A 185 -5.23 7.72 -9.51
CA ASN A 185 -5.66 9.11 -9.66
C ASN A 185 -5.83 9.51 -11.13
N GLY A 186 -5.17 8.81 -12.05
CA GLY A 186 -5.34 9.01 -13.50
C GLY A 186 -6.70 8.57 -14.05
N TYR A 187 -7.51 7.86 -13.28
CA TYR A 187 -8.87 7.47 -13.68
C TYR A 187 -9.91 8.57 -13.42
N LEU A 188 -9.54 9.59 -12.62
CA LEU A 188 -10.43 10.68 -12.27
C LEU A 188 -10.59 11.65 -13.46
N SER A 189 -11.82 12.00 -13.79
CA SER A 189 -12.13 13.15 -14.64
C SER A 189 -11.65 14.46 -13.99
N ALA A 190 -11.65 15.56 -14.75
CA ALA A 190 -11.24 16.87 -14.22
C ALA A 190 -12.10 17.31 -13.02
N ALA A 191 -13.41 17.07 -13.05
CA ALA A 191 -14.31 17.40 -11.95
C ALA A 191 -14.06 16.51 -10.72
N GLU A 192 -13.91 15.21 -10.93
CA GLU A 192 -13.59 14.27 -9.84
C GLU A 192 -12.21 14.56 -9.23
N ARG A 193 -11.21 14.94 -10.04
CA ARG A 193 -9.88 15.32 -9.55
C ARG A 193 -9.92 16.59 -8.70
N ALA A 194 -10.77 17.56 -9.02
CA ALA A 194 -10.94 18.76 -8.22
C ALA A 194 -11.61 18.47 -6.86
N GLU A 195 -12.52 17.49 -6.82
CA GLU A 195 -13.20 17.05 -5.60
C GLU A 195 -12.36 16.08 -4.75
N ALA A 196 -11.49 15.27 -5.35
CA ALA A 196 -10.72 14.22 -4.67
C ALA A 196 -9.95 14.66 -3.38
N PRO A 197 -9.36 15.87 -3.29
CA PRO A 197 -8.72 16.33 -2.05
C PRO A 197 -9.68 16.50 -0.85
N HIS A 198 -11.00 16.47 -1.08
CA HIS A 198 -11.99 16.55 -0.01
C HIS A 198 -11.87 15.40 0.99
N LEU A 199 -11.52 14.20 0.54
CA LEU A 199 -11.29 13.06 1.43
C LEU A 199 -10.25 13.38 2.51
N PHE A 200 -9.12 13.98 2.12
CA PHE A 200 -8.08 14.37 3.06
C PHE A 200 -8.55 15.47 4.04
N ARG A 201 -9.32 16.45 3.56
CA ARG A 201 -9.90 17.51 4.43
C ARG A 201 -10.85 16.92 5.48
N VAL A 202 -11.72 15.99 5.07
CA VAL A 202 -12.64 15.30 5.99
C VAL A 202 -11.86 14.51 7.04
N LEU A 203 -10.85 13.75 6.64
CA LEU A 203 -10.00 13.01 7.58
C LEU A 203 -9.26 13.95 8.55
N THR A 204 -8.80 15.10 8.07
CA THR A 204 -8.14 16.11 8.90
C THR A 204 -9.07 16.64 9.99
N LYS A 205 -10.33 16.96 9.63
CA LYS A 205 -11.36 17.37 10.61
C LYS A 205 -11.62 16.29 11.67
N VAL A 206 -11.64 15.01 11.28
CA VAL A 206 -11.78 13.90 12.23
C VAL A 206 -10.59 13.85 13.19
N VAL A 207 -9.36 13.96 12.68
CA VAL A 207 -8.13 14.02 13.51
C VAL A 207 -8.18 15.19 14.50
N GLU A 208 -8.53 16.39 14.02
CA GLU A 208 -8.65 17.59 14.85
C GLU A 208 -9.71 17.41 15.95
N ALA A 209 -10.87 16.85 15.63
CA ALA A 209 -11.93 16.60 16.59
C ALA A 209 -11.51 15.60 17.69
N VAL A 210 -10.78 14.54 17.33
CA VAL A 210 -10.24 13.59 18.31
C VAL A 210 -9.20 14.28 19.22
N ARG A 211 -8.29 15.06 18.64
CA ARG A 211 -7.26 15.81 19.39
C ARG A 211 -7.86 16.88 20.32
N ALA A 212 -8.99 17.47 19.93
CA ALA A 212 -9.75 18.40 20.76
C ALA A 212 -10.54 17.70 21.90
N GLY A 213 -10.42 16.39 22.06
CA GLY A 213 -11.04 15.62 23.14
C GLY A 213 -12.35 14.93 22.77
N GLY A 214 -12.70 14.87 21.47
CA GLY A 214 -13.86 14.12 20.99
C GLY A 214 -13.77 12.64 21.37
N ARG A 215 -14.72 12.16 22.18
CA ARG A 215 -14.75 10.76 22.69
C ARG A 215 -15.73 9.85 21.97
N ASN A 216 -16.75 10.41 21.32
CA ASN A 216 -17.71 9.61 20.55
C ASN A 216 -17.18 9.39 19.13
N LEU A 217 -16.29 8.40 18.99
CA LEU A 217 -15.60 8.11 17.73
C LEU A 217 -16.59 7.71 16.63
N THR A 218 -17.63 6.94 16.96
CA THR A 218 -18.69 6.54 16.02
C THR A 218 -19.43 7.75 15.46
N LEU A 219 -19.71 8.78 16.27
CA LEU A 219 -20.33 10.00 15.77
C LEU A 219 -19.40 10.77 14.80
N LEU A 220 -18.09 10.79 15.07
CA LEU A 220 -17.11 11.41 14.17
C LEU A 220 -17.03 10.67 12.82
N GLU A 221 -17.02 9.33 12.85
CA GLU A 221 -17.07 8.48 11.66
C GLU A 221 -18.35 8.75 10.83
N GLN A 222 -19.51 8.76 11.48
CA GLN A 222 -20.81 9.00 10.83
C GLN A 222 -20.90 10.41 10.22
N GLY A 223 -20.37 11.42 10.92
CA GLY A 223 -20.29 12.79 10.42
C GLY A 223 -19.42 12.89 9.16
N ALA A 224 -18.25 12.26 9.18
CA ALA A 224 -17.36 12.19 8.02
C ALA A 224 -17.99 11.47 6.82
N ILE A 225 -18.68 10.35 7.06
CA ILE A 225 -19.41 9.62 6.01
C ILE A 225 -20.49 10.52 5.39
N SER A 226 -21.26 11.22 6.22
CA SER A 226 -22.35 12.09 5.78
C SER A 226 -21.83 13.29 4.97
N GLU A 227 -20.70 13.88 5.37
CA GLU A 227 -20.05 14.99 4.64
C GLU A 227 -19.59 14.56 3.23
N LEU A 228 -18.97 13.38 3.12
CA LEU A 228 -18.56 12.82 1.84
C LEU A 228 -19.76 12.51 0.96
N GLN A 229 -20.80 11.86 1.50
CA GLN A 229 -22.01 11.50 0.75
C GLN A 229 -22.76 12.74 0.24
N ALA A 230 -22.82 13.82 1.03
CA ALA A 230 -23.40 15.09 0.60
C ALA A 230 -22.65 15.72 -0.59
N SER A 231 -21.40 15.32 -0.82
CA SER A 231 -20.55 15.78 -1.93
C SER A 231 -20.48 14.76 -3.08
N GLY A 232 -21.37 13.77 -3.11
CA GLY A 232 -21.50 12.81 -4.20
C GLY A 232 -20.59 11.58 -4.11
N TRP A 233 -19.89 11.37 -2.99
CA TRP A 233 -19.09 10.18 -2.77
C TRP A 233 -19.95 8.97 -2.37
N ILE A 234 -19.53 7.78 -2.81
CA ILE A 234 -20.05 6.51 -2.30
C ILE A 234 -19.02 5.95 -1.33
N THR A 235 -19.23 6.21 -0.04
CA THR A 235 -18.28 5.83 1.02
C THR A 235 -18.48 4.38 1.45
N ASP A 236 -17.41 3.58 1.34
CA ASP A 236 -17.39 2.21 1.86
C ASP A 236 -17.23 2.25 3.39
N TYR A 237 -16.27 3.04 3.88
CA TYR A 237 -16.09 3.28 5.32
C TYR A 237 -15.30 4.57 5.61
N VAL A 238 -15.53 5.13 6.80
CA VAL A 238 -14.57 5.96 7.56
C VAL A 238 -14.48 5.32 8.93
N ALA A 239 -13.28 5.00 9.40
CA ALA A 239 -13.08 4.21 10.62
C ALA A 239 -11.88 4.69 11.43
N LEU A 240 -12.08 4.95 12.71
CA LEU A 240 -11.05 5.23 13.72
C LEU A 240 -10.65 3.93 14.41
N ARG A 241 -9.39 3.53 14.22
CA ARG A 241 -8.86 2.26 14.71
C ARG A 241 -7.56 2.45 15.47
N LYS A 242 -7.17 1.45 16.26
CA LYS A 242 -5.84 1.40 16.89
C LYS A 242 -4.75 1.28 15.82
N LYS A 243 -3.66 2.04 15.95
CA LYS A 243 -2.51 1.97 15.01
C LYS A 243 -1.88 0.56 14.94
N LEU A 244 -1.89 -0.16 16.06
CA LEU A 244 -1.17 -1.44 16.19
C LEU A 244 -1.81 -2.57 15.38
N ASP A 245 -3.13 -2.73 15.49
CA ASP A 245 -3.84 -3.95 15.04
C ASP A 245 -5.12 -3.65 14.26
N LEU A 246 -5.43 -2.36 14.05
CA LEU A 246 -6.65 -1.86 13.40
C LEU A 246 -7.96 -2.36 14.04
N GLN A 247 -7.90 -2.90 15.27
CA GLN A 247 -9.09 -3.29 16.01
C GLN A 247 -9.81 -2.06 16.56
N LEU A 248 -11.06 -2.26 16.98
CA LEU A 248 -11.84 -1.22 17.64
C LEU A 248 -11.08 -0.69 18.86
N PRO A 249 -11.03 0.63 19.05
CA PRO A 249 -10.32 1.23 20.16
C PRO A 249 -11.01 0.91 21.49
N SER A 250 -10.30 0.24 22.38
CA SER A 250 -10.54 0.35 23.82
C SER A 250 -9.74 1.54 24.37
N ALA A 251 -9.82 1.84 25.67
CA ALA A 251 -8.86 2.75 26.29
C ALA A 251 -7.45 2.15 26.14
N HIS A 252 -6.65 2.63 25.19
CA HIS A 252 -5.36 2.04 24.87
C HIS A 252 -4.35 3.06 24.35
N ASP A 253 -3.08 2.86 24.71
CA ASP A 253 -1.99 3.83 24.53
C ASP A 253 -1.34 3.85 23.13
N SER A 254 -1.76 2.98 22.19
CA SER A 254 -1.08 2.85 20.88
C SER A 254 -1.31 4.03 19.93
N GLY A 255 -2.16 4.98 20.30
CA GLY A 255 -2.68 6.00 19.39
C GLY A 255 -3.70 5.45 18.39
N LEU A 256 -4.35 6.37 17.67
CA LEU A 256 -5.41 6.07 16.71
C LEU A 256 -4.97 6.40 15.28
N VAL A 257 -5.61 5.78 14.31
CA VAL A 257 -5.54 6.13 12.89
C VAL A 257 -6.97 6.19 12.37
N VAL A 258 -7.31 7.25 11.65
CA VAL A 258 -8.54 7.29 10.85
C VAL A 258 -8.22 6.78 9.45
N LEU A 259 -8.98 5.81 8.97
CA LEU A 259 -8.87 5.26 7.61
C LEU A 259 -10.19 5.49 6.88
N ALA A 260 -10.12 5.73 5.57
CA ALA A 260 -11.30 5.80 4.74
C ALA A 260 -11.07 5.17 3.38
N ALA A 261 -12.15 4.59 2.86
CA ALA A 261 -12.27 4.23 1.46
C ALA A 261 -13.61 4.72 0.92
N ALA A 262 -13.55 5.40 -0.23
CA ALA A 262 -14.72 5.96 -0.87
C ALA A 262 -14.55 6.00 -2.38
N ARG A 263 -15.65 5.89 -3.10
CA ARG A 263 -15.71 6.00 -4.56
C ARG A 263 -16.13 7.41 -4.96
N LEU A 264 -15.40 7.95 -5.92
CA LEU A 264 -15.76 9.15 -6.65
C LEU A 264 -15.95 8.77 -8.12
N GLY A 265 -17.20 8.81 -8.57
CA GLY A 265 -17.64 8.10 -9.77
C GLY A 265 -17.35 6.60 -9.66
N SER A 266 -16.55 6.07 -10.58
CA SER A 266 -16.13 4.66 -10.56
C SER A 266 -14.80 4.41 -9.86
N THR A 267 -14.05 5.47 -9.53
CA THR A 267 -12.70 5.36 -8.97
C THR A 267 -12.77 5.22 -7.46
N ARG A 268 -12.30 4.09 -6.93
CA ARG A 268 -12.17 3.87 -5.48
C ARG A 268 -10.85 4.45 -4.97
N LEU A 269 -10.94 5.45 -4.11
CA LEU A 269 -9.82 6.08 -3.43
C LEU A 269 -9.76 5.60 -1.98
N ILE A 270 -8.54 5.55 -1.44
CA ILE A 270 -8.29 5.29 -0.02
C ILE A 270 -7.36 6.36 0.52
N ASP A 271 -7.54 6.69 1.79
CA ASP A 271 -6.63 7.57 2.52
C ASP A 271 -6.69 7.28 4.01
N ASN A 272 -5.67 7.71 4.74
CA ASN A 272 -5.63 7.58 6.20
C ASN A 272 -4.77 8.67 6.83
N LEU A 273 -5.05 8.95 8.11
CA LEU A 273 -4.26 9.84 8.94
C LEU A 273 -4.11 9.28 10.35
N GLU A 274 -2.87 9.27 10.82
CA GLU A 274 -2.57 9.00 12.21
C GLU A 274 -2.99 10.18 13.09
N VAL A 275 -3.65 9.88 14.21
CA VAL A 275 -4.03 10.83 15.27
C VAL A 275 -2.86 11.01 16.24
#